data_AF-A0A7S4D4D3-F1
#
_entry.id   AF-A0A7S4D4D3-F1
#
_cell.length_a   1.000
_cell.length_b   1.000
_cell.length_c   1.000
_cell.angle_alpha   90.00
_cell.angle_beta   90.00
_cell.angle_gamma   90.00
#
_symmetry.space_group_name_H-M   'P 1'
#
loop_
_entity.id
_entity.type
_entity.pdbx_description
1 polymer ?
#
loop_
_entity_poly.entity_id
_entity_poly.type
_entity_poly.pdbx_seq_one_letter_code
_entity_poly.pdbx_strand_id
1 'polypeptide(L)'
;MLLPGVYREAFAALGARLEDHVAEIVRVDPCYSIFFEEDGDVVRLCGDSKMMEAQLEALEPGSYQNYCRYLDAAQANLDAGLPNFIRGKLSISGFDRFIGNVFGGFFPLENHQAQLRRWFRTDKLRALMSFQDLYVGLSPYDAPAVFSLLQAIELNEGVYYPRGGFHQIAKGLHKICREELGVNFVFRDEAVQVTVQDRAGGGV
;
A
#
# COMPACT_ATOMS: atom_id res chain seq x y z
N MET A 1 5.22 -6.99 3.45
CA MET A 1 6.01 -5.74 3.43
C MET A 1 5.73 -5.09 2.10
N LEU A 2 5.17 -3.88 2.14
CA LEU A 2 4.86 -3.10 0.94
C LEU A 2 5.96 -2.04 0.74
N LEU A 3 6.18 -1.58 -0.49
CA LEU A 3 7.12 -0.50 -0.80
C LEU A 3 8.52 -0.70 -0.19
N PRO A 4 9.26 -1.78 -0.53
CA PRO A 4 10.60 -2.05 0.02
C PRO A 4 11.58 -0.88 -0.18
N GLY A 5 11.38 -0.05 -1.21
CA GLY A 5 12.14 1.18 -1.43
C GLY A 5 12.08 2.17 -0.27
N VAL A 6 10.93 2.32 0.39
CA VAL A 6 10.77 3.23 1.54
C VAL A 6 11.62 2.77 2.73
N TYR A 7 11.71 1.45 2.95
CA TYR A 7 12.57 0.89 3.99
C TYR A 7 14.05 1.13 3.66
N ARG A 8 14.46 0.95 2.40
CA ARG A 8 15.84 1.25 1.97
C ARG A 8 16.19 2.72 2.16
N GLU A 9 15.27 3.62 1.82
CA GLU A 9 15.43 5.07 2.04
C GLU A 9 15.59 5.41 3.52
N ALA A 10 14.79 4.80 4.40
CA ALA A 10 14.89 5.00 5.84
C ALA A 10 16.25 4.54 6.41
N PHE A 11 16.75 3.38 5.98
CA PHE A 11 18.10 2.92 6.37
C PHE A 11 19.20 3.83 5.81
N ALA A 12 19.08 4.23 4.54
CA ALA A 12 20.05 5.13 3.90
C ALA A 12 20.12 6.50 4.57
N ALA A 13 18.99 7.02 5.07
CA ALA A 13 18.95 8.26 5.86
C ALA A 13 19.73 8.18 7.18
N LEU A 14 19.94 6.96 7.70
CA LEU A 14 20.77 6.70 8.87
C LEU A 14 22.22 6.30 8.51
N GLY A 15 22.59 6.36 7.23
CA GLY A 15 23.92 5.96 6.75
C GLY A 15 24.11 4.45 6.56
N ALA A 16 23.04 3.66 6.66
CA ALA A 16 23.08 2.20 6.57
C ALA A 16 22.37 1.66 5.32
N ARG A 17 22.61 0.40 4.98
CA ARG A 17 21.88 -0.30 3.92
C ARG A 17 20.94 -1.34 4.53
N LEU A 18 19.70 -1.40 4.06
CA LEU A 18 18.71 -2.36 4.55
C LEU A 18 19.22 -3.81 4.47
N GLU A 19 19.86 -4.16 3.36
CA GLU A 19 20.34 -5.51 3.07
C GLU A 19 21.45 -5.99 4.04
N ASP A 20 22.16 -5.08 4.70
CA ASP A 20 23.18 -5.43 5.70
C ASP A 20 22.55 -5.92 7.02
N HIS A 21 21.25 -5.61 7.23
CA HIS A 21 20.50 -5.99 8.43
C HIS A 21 19.40 -7.01 8.15
N VAL A 22 18.87 -7.03 6.92
CA VAL A 22 17.85 -7.98 6.48
C VAL A 22 18.38 -8.74 5.27
N ALA A 23 18.92 -9.93 5.55
CA ALA A 23 19.68 -10.71 4.57
C ALA A 23 18.88 -11.10 3.32
N GLU A 24 17.57 -11.32 3.45
CA GLU A 24 16.74 -11.74 2.32
C GLU A 24 15.34 -11.15 2.42
N ILE A 25 14.89 -10.52 1.34
CA ILE A 25 13.54 -9.99 1.16
C ILE A 25 12.93 -10.72 -0.02
N VAL A 26 12.01 -11.63 0.26
CA VAL A 26 11.43 -12.53 -0.75
C VAL A 26 10.09 -11.97 -1.21
N ARG A 27 9.82 -11.98 -2.52
CA ARG A 27 8.48 -11.67 -3.03
C ARG A 27 7.52 -12.80 -2.65
N VAL A 28 6.38 -12.45 -2.07
CA VAL A 28 5.30 -13.37 -1.71
C VAL A 28 4.36 -13.46 -2.90
N ASP A 29 4.16 -14.68 -3.41
CA ASP A 29 3.27 -14.94 -4.53
C ASP A 29 2.62 -16.33 -4.36
N PRO A 30 1.27 -16.43 -4.32
CA PRO A 30 0.29 -15.35 -4.34
C PRO A 30 0.40 -14.42 -3.13
N CYS A 31 0.09 -13.13 -3.31
CA CYS A 31 0.07 -12.12 -2.26
C CYS A 31 -0.88 -12.52 -1.12
N TYR A 32 -2.09 -12.97 -1.46
CA TYR A 32 -3.07 -13.53 -0.54
C TYR A 32 -4.14 -14.34 -1.30
N SER A 33 -4.96 -15.09 -0.56
CA SER A 33 -6.10 -15.84 -1.10
C SER A 33 -7.39 -15.39 -0.41
N ILE A 34 -8.44 -15.13 -1.19
CA ILE A 34 -9.79 -14.87 -0.69
C ILE A 34 -10.63 -16.13 -0.88
N PHE A 35 -11.33 -16.51 0.18
CA PHE A 35 -12.23 -17.67 0.22
C PHE A 35 -13.66 -17.15 0.30
N PHE A 36 -14.50 -17.55 -0.66
CA PHE A 36 -15.92 -17.23 -0.67
C PHE A 36 -16.69 -18.43 -0.13
N GLU A 37 -17.31 -18.28 1.05
CA GLU A 37 -17.99 -19.39 1.73
C GLU A 37 -19.24 -19.87 0.99
N GLU A 38 -19.95 -18.97 0.29
CA GLU A 38 -21.26 -19.25 -0.30
C GLU A 38 -21.20 -20.35 -1.37
N ASP A 39 -20.11 -20.44 -2.13
CA ASP A 39 -19.92 -21.43 -3.21
C ASP A 39 -18.54 -22.09 -3.22
N GLY A 40 -17.67 -21.75 -2.26
CA GLY A 40 -16.35 -22.36 -2.10
C GLY A 40 -15.29 -21.82 -3.06
N ASP A 41 -15.57 -20.75 -3.80
CA ASP A 41 -14.59 -20.14 -4.70
C ASP A 41 -13.36 -19.65 -3.92
N VAL A 42 -12.18 -19.87 -4.51
CA VAL A 42 -10.91 -19.41 -3.97
C VAL A 42 -10.20 -18.59 -5.03
N VAL A 43 -10.00 -17.30 -4.74
CA VAL A 43 -9.29 -16.39 -5.63
C VAL A 43 -7.94 -16.05 -5.03
N ARG A 44 -6.88 -16.37 -5.77
CA ARG A 44 -5.49 -16.11 -5.38
C ARG A 44 -4.99 -14.88 -6.13
N LEU A 45 -4.78 -13.80 -5.39
CA LEU A 45 -4.21 -12.57 -5.95
C LEU A 45 -2.71 -12.77 -6.07
N CYS A 46 -2.20 -12.71 -7.29
CA CYS A 46 -0.81 -13.02 -7.62
C CYS A 46 -0.27 -12.10 -8.71
N GLY A 47 1.04 -12.12 -8.89
CA GLY A 47 1.71 -11.39 -9.97
C GLY A 47 1.61 -12.09 -11.33
N ASP A 48 1.12 -13.34 -11.40
CA ASP A 48 0.97 -14.09 -12.64
C ASP A 48 -0.28 -13.63 -13.41
N SER A 49 -0.06 -12.91 -14.51
CA SER A 49 -1.12 -12.38 -15.36
C SER A 49 -2.02 -13.45 -15.97
N LYS A 50 -1.48 -14.63 -16.32
CA LYS A 50 -2.28 -15.73 -16.91
C LYS A 50 -3.17 -16.36 -15.85
N MET A 51 -2.64 -16.52 -14.64
CA MET A 51 -3.41 -17.03 -13.52
C MET A 51 -4.50 -16.05 -13.10
N MET A 52 -4.19 -14.74 -13.08
CA MET A 52 -5.18 -13.70 -12.83
C MET A 52 -6.26 -13.66 -13.91
N GLU A 53 -5.89 -13.71 -15.18
CA GLU A 53 -6.84 -13.77 -16.30
C GLU A 53 -7.79 -14.96 -16.16
N ALA A 54 -7.25 -16.17 -15.97
CA ALA A 54 -8.07 -17.37 -15.84
C ALA A 54 -9.05 -17.30 -14.66
N GLN A 55 -8.61 -16.81 -13.49
CA GLN A 55 -9.46 -16.69 -12.31
C GLN A 55 -10.55 -15.63 -12.48
N LEU A 56 -10.22 -14.48 -13.06
CA LEU A 56 -11.17 -13.37 -13.24
C LEU A 56 -12.20 -13.69 -14.32
N GLU A 57 -11.77 -14.26 -15.46
CA GLU A 57 -12.68 -14.67 -16.54
C GLU A 57 -13.63 -15.80 -16.11
N ALA A 58 -13.21 -16.68 -15.19
CA ALA A 58 -14.08 -17.70 -14.61
C ALA A 58 -15.18 -17.10 -13.72
N LEU A 59 -14.90 -16.00 -13.00
CA LEU A 59 -15.87 -15.31 -12.15
C LEU A 59 -16.81 -14.41 -12.96
N GLU A 60 -16.26 -13.69 -13.93
CA GLU A 60 -16.99 -12.76 -14.79
C GLU A 60 -16.30 -12.68 -16.17
N PRO A 61 -16.91 -13.26 -17.22
CA PRO A 61 -16.35 -13.18 -18.56
C PRO A 61 -16.17 -11.74 -19.06
N GLY A 62 -14.99 -11.44 -19.58
CA GLY A 62 -14.55 -10.11 -20.03
C GLY A 62 -14.02 -9.21 -18.91
N SER A 63 -13.97 -9.69 -17.66
CA SER A 63 -13.54 -8.87 -16.53
C SER A 63 -12.03 -8.64 -16.47
N TYR A 64 -11.20 -9.49 -17.09
CA TYR A 64 -9.75 -9.32 -17.03
C TYR A 64 -9.31 -8.01 -17.69
N GLN A 65 -9.94 -7.63 -18.79
CA GLN A 65 -9.63 -6.36 -19.46
C GLN A 65 -10.04 -5.15 -18.61
N ASN A 66 -11.15 -5.25 -17.87
CA ASN A 66 -11.57 -4.23 -16.91
C ASN A 66 -10.59 -4.15 -15.73
N TYR A 67 -10.13 -5.30 -15.23
CA TYR A 67 -9.11 -5.39 -14.18
C TYR A 67 -7.80 -4.70 -14.58
N CYS A 68 -7.28 -4.97 -15.77
CA CYS A 68 -6.07 -4.31 -16.27
C CYS A 68 -6.24 -2.79 -16.34
N ARG A 69 -7.38 -2.31 -16.84
CA ARG A 69 -7.68 -0.86 -16.89
C ARG A 69 -7.86 -0.24 -15.50
N TYR A 70 -8.51 -0.96 -14.58
CA TYR A 70 -8.67 -0.52 -13.19
C TYR A 70 -7.31 -0.41 -12.48
N LEU A 71 -6.43 -1.40 -12.65
CA LEU A 71 -5.08 -1.35 -12.09
C LEU A 71 -4.22 -0.24 -12.68
N ASP A 72 -4.35 0.03 -13.97
CA ASP A 72 -3.67 1.17 -14.58
C ASP A 72 -4.20 2.51 -14.04
N ALA A 73 -5.51 2.60 -13.77
CA ALA A 73 -6.10 3.76 -13.13
C ALA A 73 -5.60 3.95 -11.68
N ALA A 74 -5.58 2.86 -10.92
CA ALA A 74 -5.05 2.80 -9.57
C ALA A 74 -3.55 3.17 -9.50
N GLN A 75 -2.75 2.69 -10.45
CA GLN A 75 -1.34 3.01 -10.55
C GLN A 75 -1.11 4.50 -10.82
N ALA A 76 -1.96 5.16 -11.63
CA ALA A 76 -1.85 6.61 -11.80
C ALA A 76 -2.11 7.38 -10.51
N ASN A 77 -3.07 6.91 -9.69
CA ASN A 77 -3.33 7.51 -8.38
C ASN A 77 -2.14 7.33 -7.45
N LEU A 78 -1.48 6.18 -7.50
CA LEU A 78 -0.26 5.93 -6.76
C LEU A 78 0.87 6.85 -7.22
N ASP A 79 1.10 6.97 -8.53
CA ASP A 79 2.15 7.80 -9.12
C ASP A 79 1.97 9.28 -8.74
N ALA A 80 0.74 9.79 -8.75
CA ALA A 80 0.43 11.15 -8.32
C ALA A 80 0.40 11.30 -6.79
N GLY A 81 -0.05 10.27 -6.07
CA GLY A 81 -0.29 10.31 -4.62
C GLY A 81 0.98 10.13 -3.79
N LEU A 82 1.87 9.23 -4.18
CA LEU A 82 3.08 8.88 -3.44
C LEU A 82 4.05 10.08 -3.25
N PRO A 83 4.37 10.89 -4.29
CA PRO A 83 5.20 12.07 -4.12
C PRO A 83 4.56 13.16 -3.25
N ASN A 84 3.24 13.30 -3.34
CA ASN A 84 2.50 14.42 -2.77
C ASN A 84 2.05 14.19 -1.33
N PHE A 85 1.44 13.03 -1.05
CA PHE A 85 0.83 12.73 0.24
C PHE A 85 1.75 11.92 1.15
N ILE A 86 2.51 10.98 0.59
CA ILE A 86 3.37 10.09 1.40
C ILE A 86 4.75 10.73 1.63
N ARG A 87 5.34 11.33 0.58
CA ARG A 87 6.68 11.93 0.65
C ARG A 87 6.69 13.43 0.96
N GLY A 88 5.52 14.09 0.96
CA GLY A 88 5.39 15.51 1.26
C GLY A 88 6.16 16.45 0.33
N LYS A 89 6.54 16.00 -0.88
CA LYS A 89 7.40 16.76 -1.80
C LYS A 89 6.65 17.78 -2.66
N LEU A 90 5.31 17.85 -2.58
CA LEU A 90 4.44 18.73 -3.40
C LEU A 90 4.90 18.77 -4.87
N SER A 91 4.94 17.61 -5.53
CA SER A 91 5.37 17.44 -6.90
C SER A 91 4.19 17.26 -7.86
N ILE A 92 4.22 17.95 -9.00
CA ILE A 92 3.21 17.79 -10.07
C ILE A 92 3.44 16.55 -10.96
N SER A 93 4.46 15.74 -10.68
CA SER A 93 4.76 14.53 -11.45
C SER A 93 3.63 13.51 -11.33
N GLY A 94 3.20 12.92 -12.45
CA GLY A 94 2.11 11.95 -12.52
C GLY A 94 0.70 12.56 -12.47
N PHE A 95 0.59 13.88 -12.27
CA PHE A 95 -0.70 14.55 -12.17
C PHE A 95 -1.45 14.63 -13.52
N ASP A 96 -0.73 14.62 -14.63
CA ASP A 96 -1.27 14.53 -15.99
C ASP A 96 -2.06 13.23 -16.20
N ARG A 97 -1.47 12.10 -15.80
CA ARG A 97 -2.11 10.77 -15.86
C ARG A 97 -3.29 10.66 -14.89
N PHE A 98 -3.14 11.22 -13.69
CA PHE A 98 -4.22 11.33 -12.71
C PHE A 98 -5.42 12.10 -13.26
N ILE A 99 -5.19 13.28 -13.85
CA ILE A 99 -6.24 14.10 -14.47
C ILE A 99 -6.85 13.38 -15.68
N GLY A 100 -6.02 12.71 -16.50
CA GLY A 100 -6.50 11.88 -17.61
C GLY A 100 -7.49 10.80 -17.16
N ASN A 101 -7.24 10.15 -16.03
CA ASN A 101 -8.14 9.15 -15.46
C ASN A 101 -9.46 9.73 -14.94
N VAL A 102 -9.43 10.94 -14.38
CA VAL A 102 -10.65 11.67 -14.01
C VAL A 102 -11.53 11.90 -15.23
N PHE A 103 -10.94 12.35 -16.35
CA PHE A 103 -11.68 12.48 -17.62
C PHE A 103 -12.09 11.13 -18.22
N GLY A 104 -11.36 10.05 -17.92
CA GLY A 104 -11.67 8.67 -18.27
C GLY A 104 -12.73 7.99 -17.40
N GLY A 105 -13.33 8.70 -16.43
CA GLY A 105 -14.42 8.18 -15.60
C GLY A 105 -13.99 7.51 -14.29
N PHE A 106 -12.71 7.59 -13.93
CA PHE A 106 -12.18 7.21 -12.63
C PHE A 106 -12.04 8.46 -11.75
N PHE A 107 -12.97 8.64 -10.81
CA PHE A 107 -13.01 9.77 -9.88
C PHE A 107 -12.45 9.36 -8.50
N PRO A 108 -11.25 9.81 -8.10
CA PRO A 108 -10.59 9.34 -6.88
C PRO A 108 -11.29 9.71 -5.57
N LEU A 109 -12.09 10.78 -5.58
CA LEU A 109 -12.87 11.20 -4.41
C LEU A 109 -14.30 10.62 -4.40
N GLU A 110 -14.69 9.91 -5.45
CA GLU A 110 -15.95 9.19 -5.47
C GLU A 110 -15.88 7.99 -4.53
N ASN A 111 -17.03 7.54 -4.06
CA ASN A 111 -17.18 6.30 -3.34
C ASN A 111 -16.58 5.11 -4.11
N HIS A 112 -15.73 4.33 -3.44
CA HIS A 112 -14.98 3.24 -4.08
C HIS A 112 -15.89 2.14 -4.61
N GLN A 113 -16.92 1.75 -3.86
CA GLN A 113 -17.92 0.78 -4.33
C GLN A 113 -18.71 1.28 -5.53
N ALA A 114 -19.14 2.55 -5.52
CA ALA A 114 -19.83 3.15 -6.68
C ALA A 114 -18.95 3.13 -7.93
N GLN A 115 -17.65 3.39 -7.76
CA GLN A 115 -16.70 3.33 -8.85
C GLN A 115 -16.53 1.90 -9.38
N LEU A 116 -16.30 0.92 -8.50
CA LEU A 116 -16.12 -0.49 -8.87
C LEU A 116 -17.32 -1.08 -9.59
N ARG A 117 -18.55 -0.61 -9.31
CA ARG A 117 -19.76 -1.00 -10.06
C ARG A 117 -19.70 -0.66 -11.55
N ARG A 118 -18.88 0.31 -11.97
CA ARG A 118 -18.66 0.64 -13.39
C ARG A 118 -17.70 -0.33 -14.08
N TRP A 119 -16.80 -0.94 -13.32
CA TRP A 119 -15.76 -1.82 -13.84
C TRP A 119 -16.14 -3.31 -13.77
N PHE A 120 -16.88 -3.70 -12.73
CA PHE A 120 -17.20 -5.10 -12.45
C PHE A 120 -18.69 -5.29 -12.16
N ARG A 121 -19.26 -6.39 -12.66
CA ARG A 121 -20.68 -6.72 -12.53
C ARG A 121 -20.98 -7.54 -11.29
N THR A 122 -20.09 -8.47 -10.96
CA THR A 122 -20.22 -9.41 -9.84
C THR A 122 -19.80 -8.77 -8.53
N ASP A 123 -20.53 -9.08 -7.46
CA ASP A 123 -20.20 -8.56 -6.13
C ASP A 123 -18.88 -9.13 -5.60
N LYS A 124 -18.52 -10.35 -6.02
CA LYS A 124 -17.22 -10.97 -5.72
C LYS A 124 -16.05 -10.16 -6.22
N LEU A 125 -16.07 -9.73 -7.49
CA LEU A 125 -14.99 -8.93 -8.04
C LEU A 125 -14.94 -7.53 -7.41
N ARG A 126 -16.09 -6.94 -7.10
CA ARG A 126 -16.13 -5.67 -6.35
C ARG A 126 -15.51 -5.82 -4.96
N ALA A 127 -15.86 -6.88 -4.23
CA ALA A 127 -15.28 -7.16 -2.92
C ALA A 127 -13.77 -7.44 -3.01
N LEU A 128 -13.34 -8.18 -4.05
CA LEU A 128 -11.94 -8.48 -4.32
C LEU A 128 -11.11 -7.20 -4.50
N MET A 129 -11.64 -6.25 -5.27
CA MET A 129 -10.96 -5.00 -5.59
C MET A 129 -11.09 -3.93 -4.50
N SER A 130 -12.08 -4.01 -3.61
CA SER A 130 -12.23 -3.06 -2.49
C SER A 130 -11.66 -3.59 -1.17
N PHE A 131 -11.07 -4.78 -1.14
CA PHE A 131 -10.66 -5.44 0.10
C PHE A 131 -9.69 -4.60 0.93
N GLN A 132 -8.77 -3.89 0.27
CA GLN A 132 -7.73 -3.08 0.91
C GLN A 132 -8.29 -1.82 1.59
N ASP A 133 -9.55 -1.43 1.36
CA ASP A 133 -10.18 -0.35 2.10
C ASP A 133 -10.22 -0.68 3.61
N LEU A 134 -10.25 -1.96 3.96
CA LEU A 134 -10.16 -2.44 5.33
C LEU A 134 -8.80 -2.13 5.99
N TYR A 135 -7.71 -1.99 5.22
CA TYR A 135 -6.38 -1.71 5.77
C TYR A 135 -6.32 -0.33 6.43
N VAL A 136 -7.14 0.61 5.94
CA VAL A 136 -7.27 1.96 6.50
C VAL A 136 -8.45 2.07 7.45
N GLY A 137 -9.08 0.94 7.81
CA GLY A 137 -10.21 0.90 8.74
C GLY A 137 -11.50 1.47 8.17
N LEU A 138 -11.62 1.56 6.84
CA LEU A 138 -12.80 2.11 6.18
C LEU A 138 -13.65 0.99 5.58
N SER A 139 -14.96 1.20 5.63
CA SER A 139 -15.91 0.43 4.83
C SER A 139 -15.73 0.80 3.36
N PRO A 140 -15.70 -0.14 2.42
CA PRO A 140 -15.62 0.17 0.99
C PRO A 140 -16.86 0.94 0.49
N TYR A 141 -17.96 0.88 1.22
CA TYR A 141 -19.18 1.65 0.96
C TYR A 141 -19.09 3.11 1.40
N ASP A 142 -18.02 3.51 2.09
CA ASP A 142 -17.76 4.91 2.52
C ASP A 142 -16.38 5.40 2.08
N ALA A 143 -15.46 4.47 1.79
CA ALA A 143 -14.10 4.78 1.37
C ALA A 143 -14.08 5.52 0.02
N PRO A 144 -13.26 6.58 -0.12
CA PRO A 144 -12.98 7.19 -1.40
C PRO A 144 -12.10 6.28 -2.27
N ALA A 145 -12.35 6.27 -3.57
CA ALA A 145 -11.69 5.40 -4.53
C ALA A 145 -10.18 5.68 -4.72
N VAL A 146 -9.66 6.78 -4.17
CA VAL A 146 -8.22 7.06 -4.08
C VAL A 146 -7.47 5.95 -3.36
N PHE A 147 -8.12 5.22 -2.45
CA PHE A 147 -7.53 4.07 -1.77
C PHE A 147 -7.22 2.89 -2.70
N SER A 148 -7.73 2.90 -3.94
CA SER A 148 -7.29 1.99 -5.02
C SER A 148 -5.77 1.94 -5.21
N LEU A 149 -5.03 2.96 -4.77
CA LEU A 149 -3.56 2.95 -4.76
C LEU A 149 -2.97 1.76 -3.97
N LEU A 150 -3.67 1.24 -2.95
CA LEU A 150 -3.18 0.10 -2.16
C LEU A 150 -3.15 -1.18 -3.00
N GLN A 151 -4.15 -1.34 -3.86
CA GLN A 151 -4.29 -2.43 -4.81
C GLN A 151 -3.15 -2.35 -5.84
N ALA A 152 -2.83 -1.15 -6.33
CA ALA A 152 -1.69 -0.96 -7.22
C ALA A 152 -0.36 -1.33 -6.54
N ILE A 153 -0.14 -0.92 -5.28
CA ILE A 153 1.06 -1.29 -4.52
C ILE A 153 1.15 -2.82 -4.39
N GLU A 154 0.07 -3.49 -4.01
CA GLU A 154 0.12 -4.94 -3.77
C GLU A 154 0.21 -5.77 -5.04
N LEU A 155 -0.55 -5.42 -6.08
CA LEU A 155 -0.72 -6.24 -7.28
C LEU A 155 0.29 -5.89 -8.37
N ASN A 156 0.72 -4.62 -8.50
CA ASN A 156 1.76 -4.25 -9.47
C ASN A 156 3.15 -4.35 -8.84
N GLU A 157 3.39 -3.69 -7.70
CA GLU A 157 4.74 -3.66 -7.10
C GLU A 157 5.08 -4.94 -6.33
N GLY A 158 4.06 -5.60 -5.79
CA GLY A 158 4.16 -6.88 -5.10
C GLY A 158 4.26 -6.77 -3.59
N VAL A 159 3.96 -7.88 -2.93
CA VAL A 159 4.11 -8.05 -1.49
C VAL A 159 5.41 -8.78 -1.20
N TYR A 160 6.16 -8.30 -0.20
CA TYR A 160 7.46 -8.88 0.17
C TYR A 160 7.47 -9.37 1.61
N TYR A 161 8.29 -10.37 1.91
CA TYR A 161 8.50 -10.88 3.25
C TYR A 161 10.00 -10.83 3.60
N PRO A 162 10.40 -10.09 4.64
CA PRO A 162 11.75 -10.18 5.16
C PRO A 162 11.94 -11.54 5.84
N ARG A 163 12.91 -12.33 5.39
CA ARG A 163 13.20 -13.64 5.97
C ARG A 163 13.57 -13.49 7.44
N GLY A 164 12.93 -14.29 8.30
CA GLY A 164 13.03 -14.14 9.76
C GLY A 164 12.04 -13.12 10.36
N GLY A 165 11.13 -12.60 9.55
CA GLY A 165 10.00 -11.77 9.96
C GLY A 165 10.32 -10.27 10.06
N PHE A 166 9.27 -9.46 10.20
CA PHE A 166 9.36 -8.00 10.31
C PHE A 166 10.20 -7.52 11.49
N HIS A 167 10.38 -8.36 12.51
CA HIS A 167 11.23 -8.03 13.64
C HIS A 167 12.71 -7.81 13.25
N GLN A 168 13.17 -8.33 12.10
CA GLN A 168 14.52 -8.05 11.59
C GLN A 168 14.70 -6.57 11.23
N ILE A 169 13.66 -5.91 10.72
CA ILE A 169 13.68 -4.47 10.42
C ILE A 169 13.89 -3.68 11.71
N ALA A 170 13.08 -3.98 12.74
CA ALA A 170 13.18 -3.33 14.05
C ALA A 170 14.54 -3.56 14.72
N LYS A 171 15.08 -4.79 14.62
CA LYS A 171 16.42 -5.13 15.11
C LYS A 171 17.51 -4.35 14.39
N GLY A 172 17.43 -4.23 13.06
CA GLY A 172 18.36 -3.45 12.25
C GLY A 172 18.38 -1.99 12.67
N LEU A 173 17.21 -1.35 12.75
CA LEU A 173 17.08 0.03 13.20
C LEU A 173 17.58 0.24 14.63
N HIS A 174 17.20 -0.65 15.56
CA HIS A 174 17.67 -0.58 16.94
C HIS A 174 19.20 -0.67 17.03
N LYS A 175 19.81 -1.56 16.25
CA LYS A 175 21.27 -1.71 16.20
C LYS A 175 21.95 -0.42 15.73
N ILE A 176 21.53 0.13 14.58
CA ILE A 176 22.07 1.39 14.03
C ILE A 176 21.94 2.52 15.06
N CYS A 177 20.74 2.69 15.62
CA CYS A 177 20.49 3.73 16.61
C CYS A 177 21.39 3.60 17.85
N ARG A 178 21.60 2.39 18.37
CA ARG A 178 22.44 2.19 19.57
C ARG A 178 23.93 2.31 19.28
N GLU A 179 24.40 1.64 18.24
CA GLU A 179 25.84 1.45 18.00
C GLU A 179 26.45 2.64 17.24
N GLU A 180 25.74 3.21 16.28
CA GLU A 180 26.28 4.24 15.39
C GLU A 180 25.86 5.65 15.82
N LEU A 181 24.63 5.79 16.36
CA LEU A 181 24.06 7.09 16.72
C LEU A 181 24.05 7.35 18.24
N GLY A 182 24.43 6.38 19.06
CA GLY A 182 24.50 6.52 20.52
C GLY A 182 23.14 6.72 21.20
N VAL A 183 22.04 6.33 20.56
CA VAL A 183 20.68 6.47 21.11
C VAL A 183 20.51 5.57 22.33
N ASN A 184 19.98 6.16 23.41
CA ASN A 184 19.61 5.43 24.61
C ASN A 184 18.15 4.98 24.55
N PHE A 185 17.92 3.67 24.74
CA PHE A 185 16.58 3.09 24.79
C PHE A 185 16.26 2.70 26.23
N VAL A 186 15.16 3.23 26.75
CA VAL A 186 14.61 2.86 28.06
C VAL A 186 13.38 2.00 27.81
N PHE A 187 13.38 0.78 28.35
CA PHE A 187 12.31 -0.19 28.17
C PHE A 187 11.59 -0.43 29.49
N ARG A 188 10.31 -0.82 29.42
CA ARG A 188 9.45 -1.08 30.59
C ARG A 188 9.32 0.14 31.51
N ASP A 189 9.44 1.33 30.93
CA ASP A 189 9.24 2.60 31.60
C ASP A 189 8.18 3.36 30.80
N GLU A 190 7.00 3.52 31.40
CA GLU A 190 5.85 4.12 30.75
C GLU A 190 5.91 5.63 30.89
N ALA A 191 5.80 6.36 29.77
CA ALA A 191 5.70 7.81 29.81
C ALA A 191 4.32 8.23 30.35
N VAL A 192 4.27 8.69 31.61
CA VAL A 192 3.01 9.05 32.29
C VAL A 192 2.56 10.50 32.09
N GLN A 193 3.47 11.38 31.70
CA GLN A 193 3.19 12.80 31.53
C GLN A 193 4.14 13.44 30.51
N VAL A 194 3.59 14.31 29.66
CA VAL A 194 4.36 15.21 28.80
C VAL A 194 4.29 16.61 29.40
N THR A 195 5.43 17.15 29.84
CA THR A 195 5.50 18.53 30.36
C THR A 195 5.81 19.49 29.21
N VAL A 196 4.91 20.44 28.96
CA VAL A 196 5.09 21.49 27.95
C VAL A 196 5.51 22.77 28.67
N GLN A 197 6.65 23.34 28.27
CA GLN A 197 7.03 24.70 28.66
C GLN A 197 6.81 25.62 27.46
N ASP A 198 6.05 26.70 27.68
CA ASP A 198 5.92 27.76 26.68
C ASP A 198 7.30 28.38 26.41
N ARG A 199 7.70 28.42 25.13
CA ARG A 199 8.79 29.30 24.71
C ARG A 199 8.28 30.74 24.83
N ALA A 200 8.51 31.36 25.97
CA ALA A 200 8.33 32.79 26.14
C ALA A 200 9.07 33.54 25.02
N GLY A 201 8.36 34.45 24.36
CA GLY A 201 8.74 35.08 23.09
C GLY A 201 10.14 35.69 23.07
N GLY A 202 10.89 35.35 22.02
CA GLY A 202 11.99 36.15 21.51
C GLY A 202 11.54 36.76 20.19
N GLY A 203 11.08 38.01 20.23
CA GLY A 203 10.90 38.81 19.03
C GLY A 203 12.24 39.07 18.36
N VAL A 204 12.20 39.18 17.04
CA VAL A 204 13.01 40.16 16.30
C VAL A 204 12.02 41.16 15.72
#